data_AF-A0A6I7NK08-F1
#
_entry.id   AF-A0A6I7NK08-F1
#
_cell.length_a   1.000
_cell.length_b   1.000
_cell.length_c   1.000
_cell.angle_alpha   90.00
_cell.angle_beta   90.00
_cell.angle_gamma   90.00
#
_symmetry.space_group_name_H-M   'P 1'
#
loop_
_entity.id
_entity.type
_entity.pdbx_description
1 polymer ?
#
loop_
_entity_poly.entity_id
_entity_poly.type
_entity_poly.pdbx_seq_one_letter_code
_entity_poly.pdbx_strand_id
1 'polypeptide(L)'
;MVSIATPLILDKLFLAFFILYVTSWNNFIIPMITLTRKDRFTLPVMISSLADPLRYDVGATFLALLFSIIPVVVLFIIIRNRVFGEVV
;
A
#
# COMPACT_ATOMS: atom_id res chain seq x y z
N MET A 1 12.95 -28.24 18.49
CA MET A 1 13.46 -27.46 17.33
C MET A 1 12.40 -26.56 16.72
N VAL A 2 11.19 -27.06 16.41
CA VAL A 2 10.13 -26.23 15.78
C VAL A 2 9.74 -25.00 16.60
N SER A 3 9.58 -25.12 17.93
CA SER A 3 9.13 -24.02 18.80
C SER A 3 10.08 -22.80 18.89
N ILE A 4 11.35 -22.94 18.51
CA ILE A 4 12.34 -21.84 18.54
C ILE A 4 12.40 -21.14 17.16
N ALA A 5 12.17 -21.89 16.08
CA ALA A 5 12.19 -21.35 14.73
C ALA A 5 10.92 -20.54 14.39
N THR A 6 9.77 -20.90 14.97
CA THR A 6 8.48 -20.27 14.69
C THR A 6 8.44 -18.75 14.92
N PRO A 7 8.87 -18.19 16.06
CA PRO A 7 8.85 -16.73 16.26
C PRO A 7 9.74 -15.99 15.26
N LEU A 8 10.97 -16.48 15.04
CA LEU A 8 11.93 -15.86 14.11
C LEU A 8 11.45 -15.83 12.65
N ILE A 9 10.72 -16.87 12.21
CA ILE A 9 10.15 -16.94 10.87
C ILE A 9 8.93 -16.01 10.76
N LEU A 10 8.14 -15.91 11.83
CA LEU A 10 6.93 -15.10 11.87
C LEU A 10 7.23 -13.61 11.63
N ASP A 11 8.29 -13.07 12.24
CA ASP A 11 8.65 -11.66 12.08
C ASP A 11 9.13 -11.35 10.66
N LYS A 12 9.90 -12.28 10.05
CA LYS A 12 10.30 -12.18 8.64
C LYS A 12 9.11 -12.26 7.69
N LEU A 13 8.11 -13.08 8.01
CA LEU A 13 6.87 -13.17 7.24
C LEU A 13 6.06 -11.87 7.32
N PHE A 14 5.98 -11.22 8.48
CA PHE A 14 5.31 -9.92 8.62
C PHE A 14 6.00 -8.83 7.80
N LEU A 15 7.34 -8.80 7.81
CA LEU A 15 8.11 -7.87 6.98
C LEU A 15 7.87 -8.14 5.48
N ALA A 16 7.94 -9.40 5.05
CA ALA A 16 7.68 -9.77 3.66
C ALA A 16 6.25 -9.42 3.23
N PHE A 17 5.26 -9.68 4.10
CA PHE A 17 3.87 -9.29 3.88
C PHE A 17 3.72 -7.77 3.71
N PHE A 18 4.37 -6.98 4.58
CA PHE A 18 4.32 -5.52 4.49
C PHE A 18 4.88 -5.02 3.15
N ILE A 19 6.04 -5.52 2.73
CA ILE A 19 6.65 -5.16 1.45
C ILE A 19 5.70 -5.51 0.29
N LEU A 20 5.16 -6.74 0.26
CA LEU A 20 4.23 -7.19 -0.77
C LEU A 20 2.94 -6.35 -0.79
N TYR A 21 2.41 -5.99 0.38
CA TYR A 21 1.25 -5.12 0.49
C TYR A 21 1.52 -3.75 -0.13
N VAL A 22 2.63 -3.10 0.23
CA VAL A 22 3.01 -1.79 -0.31
C VAL A 22 3.24 -1.88 -1.82
N THR A 23 3.90 -2.92 -2.31
CA THR A 23 4.09 -3.16 -3.74
C THR A 23 2.77 -3.34 -4.47
N SER A 24 1.84 -4.13 -3.92
CA SER A 24 0.54 -4.35 -4.54
C SER A 24 -0.35 -3.10 -4.50
N TRP A 25 -0.30 -2.32 -3.41
CA TRP A 25 -1.08 -1.10 -3.24
C TRP A 25 -0.64 0.01 -4.23
N ASN A 26 0.67 0.13 -4.46
CA ASN A 26 1.23 1.11 -5.39
C ASN A 26 1.25 0.63 -6.86
N ASN A 27 0.76 -0.58 -7.15
CA ASN A 27 0.80 -1.12 -8.51
C ASN A 27 -0.17 -0.35 -9.43
N PHE A 28 0.41 0.42 -10.34
CA PHE A 28 -0.32 1.25 -11.30
C PHE A 28 -0.57 0.53 -12.64
N ILE A 29 0.41 -0.24 -13.12
CA ILE A 29 0.43 -0.75 -14.49
C ILE A 29 -0.60 -1.86 -14.69
N ILE A 30 -0.61 -2.87 -13.82
CA ILE A 30 -1.50 -4.03 -13.96
C ILE A 30 -2.98 -3.61 -13.96
N PRO A 31 -3.44 -2.75 -13.03
CA PRO A 31 -4.83 -2.33 -13.04
C PRO A 31 -5.15 -1.42 -14.23
N MET A 32 -4.24 -0.54 -14.66
CA MET A 32 -4.49 0.35 -15.80
C MET A 32 -4.73 -0.41 -17.11
N ILE A 33 -4.03 -1.52 -17.35
CA ILE A 33 -4.23 -2.34 -18.57
C ILE A 33 -5.39 -3.33 -18.46
N THR A 34 -5.71 -3.78 -17.25
CA THR A 34 -6.70 -4.86 -17.02
C THR A 34 -8.09 -4.32 -16.74
N LEU A 35 -8.20 -3.16 -16.08
CA LEU A 35 -9.46 -2.55 -15.69
C LEU A 35 -9.96 -1.63 -16.79
N THR A 36 -11.00 -2.05 -17.49
CA THR A 36 -11.64 -1.24 -18.52
C THR A 36 -12.79 -0.36 -17.99
N ARG A 37 -13.32 -0.67 -16.80
CA ARG A 37 -14.46 0.06 -16.21
C ARG A 37 -13.99 0.96 -15.06
N LYS A 38 -14.43 2.22 -15.09
CA LYS A 38 -14.05 3.28 -14.13
C LYS A 38 -14.52 3.01 -12.69
N ASP A 39 -15.60 2.25 -12.51
CA ASP A 39 -16.15 1.85 -11.20
C ASP A 39 -15.23 0.90 -10.42
N ARG A 40 -14.26 0.27 -11.10
CA ARG A 40 -13.31 -0.67 -10.48
C ARG A 40 -11.90 -0.14 -10.40
N PHE A 41 -11.68 1.14 -10.70
CA PHE A 41 -10.35 1.75 -10.62
C PHE A 41 -9.84 1.70 -9.18
N THR A 42 -8.59 1.27 -9.04
CA THR A 42 -7.88 1.36 -7.77
C THR A 42 -7.59 2.82 -7.45
N LEU A 43 -7.39 3.14 -6.17
CA LEU A 43 -7.07 4.50 -5.72
C LEU A 43 -5.98 5.17 -6.57
N PRO A 44 -4.80 4.53 -6.84
CA PRO A 44 -3.76 5.16 -7.67
C PRO A 44 -4.17 5.38 -9.13
N VAL A 45 -4.95 4.49 -9.73
CA VAL A 45 -5.45 4.65 -11.12
C VAL A 45 -6.53 5.74 -11.20
N MET A 46 -7.35 5.87 -10.17
CA MET A 46 -8.31 6.96 -10.07
C MET A 46 -7.58 8.31 -9.95
N ILE A 47 -6.55 8.39 -9.11
CA ILE A 47 -5.74 9.62 -8.93
C ILE A 47 -5.09 10.06 -10.25
N SER A 48 -4.55 9.13 -11.04
CA SER A 48 -3.96 9.49 -12.34
C SER A 48 -4.99 10.05 -13.33
N SER A 49 -6.26 9.66 -13.21
CA SER A 49 -7.34 10.21 -14.03
C SER A 49 -7.77 11.62 -13.62
N LEU A 50 -7.48 12.04 -12.38
CA LEU A 50 -7.71 13.41 -11.90
C LEU A 50 -6.59 14.36 -12.33
N ALA A 51 -5.40 13.82 -12.60
CA ALA A 51 -4.26 14.55 -13.13
C ALA A 51 -4.35 14.83 -14.64
N ASP A 52 -5.52 14.66 -15.25
CA ASP A 52 -5.77 14.92 -16.67
C ASP A 52 -5.54 16.41 -17.00
N PRO A 53 -4.69 16.75 -17.98
CA PRO A 53 -4.39 18.13 -18.36
C PRO A 53 -5.61 18.99 -18.73
N LEU A 54 -6.72 18.36 -19.17
CA LEU A 54 -7.93 19.08 -19.58
C LEU A 54 -8.79 19.53 -18.38
N ARG A 55 -8.65 18.89 -17.21
CA ARG A 55 -9.47 19.15 -16.01
C ARG A 55 -8.63 19.01 -14.73
N TYR A 56 -7.44 19.59 -14.74
CA TYR A 56 -6.47 19.44 -13.66
C TYR A 56 -6.94 20.14 -12.37
N ASP A 57 -7.53 19.37 -11.46
CA ASP A 57 -7.84 19.82 -10.10
C ASP A 57 -6.70 19.42 -9.16
N VAL A 58 -5.82 20.39 -8.92
CA VAL A 58 -4.62 20.23 -8.10
C VAL A 58 -4.98 19.85 -6.67
N GLY A 59 -6.02 20.48 -6.11
CA GLY A 59 -6.44 20.27 -4.73
C GLY A 59 -7.00 18.86 -4.52
N ALA A 60 -7.87 18.42 -5.42
CA ALA A 60 -8.42 17.06 -5.40
C ALA A 60 -7.32 16.00 -5.57
N THR A 61 -6.34 16.25 -6.44
CA THR A 61 -5.21 15.33 -6.68
C THR A 61 -4.34 15.18 -5.43
N PHE A 62 -3.94 16.28 -4.78
CA PHE A 62 -3.13 16.22 -3.55
C PHE A 62 -3.89 15.58 -2.39
N LEU A 63 -5.19 15.87 -2.22
CA LEU A 63 -6.01 15.21 -1.21
C LEU A 63 -6.05 13.69 -1.44
N ALA A 64 -6.30 13.26 -2.67
CA ALA A 64 -6.36 11.85 -3.00
C ALA A 64 -5.00 11.13 -2.81
N LEU A 65 -3.88 11.82 -3.10
CA LEU A 65 -2.54 11.34 -2.76
C LEU A 65 -2.35 11.15 -1.24
N LEU A 66 -2.80 12.11 -0.42
CA LEU A 66 -2.74 12.00 1.04
C LEU A 66 -3.56 10.80 1.53
N PHE A 67 -4.78 10.61 1.02
CA PHE A 67 -5.61 9.45 1.36
C PHE A 67 -4.97 8.11 0.97
N SER A 68 -4.19 8.07 -0.12
CA SER A 68 -3.46 6.87 -0.55
C SER A 68 -2.39 6.42 0.44
N ILE A 69 -1.83 7.34 1.23
CA ILE A 69 -0.76 7.06 2.21
C ILE A 69 -1.34 6.49 3.52
N ILE A 70 -2.56 6.89 3.90
CA ILE A 70 -3.22 6.46 5.14
C ILE A 70 -3.18 4.94 5.38
N PRO A 71 -3.60 4.07 4.44
CA PRO A 71 -3.63 2.63 4.70
C PRO A 71 -2.24 2.03 4.93
N VAL A 72 -1.20 2.56 4.26
CA VAL A 72 0.19 2.14 4.48
C VAL A 72 0.66 2.53 5.89
N VAL A 73 0.33 3.75 6.34
CA VAL A 73 0.66 4.23 7.69
C VAL A 73 -0.06 3.41 8.77
N VAL A 74 -1.35 3.14 8.57
CA VAL A 74 -2.14 2.31 9.50
C VAL A 74 -1.54 0.91 9.62
N LEU A 75 -1.21 0.28 8.48
CA LEU A 75 -0.60 -1.04 8.50
C LEU A 75 0.78 -1.04 9.16
N PHE A 76 1.59 0.00 8.89
CA PHE A 76 2.89 0.16 9.52
C PHE A 76 2.77 0.25 11.05
N ILE A 77 1.85 1.06 11.58
CA ILE A 77 1.62 1.20 13.03
C ILE A 77 1.24 -0.14 13.67
N ILE A 78 0.43 -0.96 12.99
CA ILE A 78 0.03 -2.29 13.47
C ILE A 78 1.24 -3.24 13.53
N ILE A 79 2.07 -3.24 12.49
CA ILE A 79 3.18 -4.20 12.35
C ILE A 79 4.43 -3.76 13.14
N ARG A 80 4.61 -2.45 13.41
CA ARG A 80 5.87 -1.92 13.96
C ARG A 80 6.33 -2.61 15.25
N ASN A 81 5.40 -2.94 16.15
CA ASN A 81 5.76 -3.54 17.43
C ASN A 81 6.17 -5.02 17.30
N ARG A 82 5.72 -5.71 16.25
CA ARG A 82 6.11 -7.11 15.97
C ARG A 82 7.47 -7.16 15.28
N VAL A 83 7.72 -6.25 14.35
CA VAL A 83 8.96 -6.25 13.55
C VAL A 83 10.13 -5.55 14.26
N PHE A 84 9.87 -4.48 15.03
CA PHE A 84 10.90 -3.67 15.67
C PHE A 84 10.95 -3.81 17.20
N GLY A 85 10.02 -4.57 17.79
CA GLY A 85 9.94 -4.77 19.24
C GLY A 85 11.02 -5.67 19.84
N GLU A 86 11.80 -6.40 19.02
CA GLU A 86 12.90 -7.25 19.50
C GLU A 86 14.24 -6.50 19.70
N VAL A 87 14.36 -5.23 19.29
CA VAL A 87 15.65 -4.52 19.20
C VAL A 87 15.86 -3.49 20.34
N VAL A 88 15.03 -3.49 21.39
CA VAL A 88 15.20 -2.60 22.56
C VAL A 88 15.01 -3.34 23.88
#